data_AF-A0A4Y2JL59-F1
#
_entry.id   AF-A0A4Y2JL59-F1
#
_cell.length_a   1.000
_cell.length_b   1.000
_cell.length_c   1.000
_cell.angle_alpha   90.00
_cell.angle_beta   90.00
_cell.angle_gamma   90.00
#
_symmetry.space_group_name_H-M   'P 1'
#
loop_
_entity.id
_entity.type
_entity.pdbx_description
1 polymer ?
#
loop_
_entity_poly.entity_id
_entity_poly.type
_entity_poly.pdbx_seq_one_letter_code
_entity_poly.pdbx_strand_id
1 'polypeptide(L)'
;ADRGTIHVRLTALPQLPEIYRTSLPHCSDVGQFVCISGTVIRKTACKVLEFRKLWKCKSCRYQFTIDAEVEKGYIFERPTVCPNPVWCNGKNFTLLSTGKQHYMLLNVGNIFNES
;
A
#
# COMPACT_ATOMS: atom_id res chain seq x y z
N ALA A 1 -20.38 4.45 6.93
CA ALA A 1 -20.44 3.86 5.58
C ALA A 1 -19.09 4.11 4.92
N ASP A 2 -18.23 3.10 4.93
CA ASP A 2 -16.94 3.13 4.24
C ASP A 2 -17.23 3.15 2.73
N ARG A 3 -16.92 4.27 2.06
CA ARG A 3 -17.05 4.37 0.60
C ARG A 3 -15.85 3.64 0.03
N GLY A 4 -16.07 2.42 -0.47
CA GLY A 4 -15.02 1.64 -1.13
C GLY A 4 -14.30 2.46 -2.19
N THR A 5 -12.98 2.26 -2.31
CA THR A 5 -12.15 2.95 -3.29
C THR A 5 -12.48 2.47 -4.70
N ILE A 6 -12.71 3.41 -5.63
CA ILE A 6 -12.91 3.10 -7.04
C ILE A 6 -11.54 3.10 -7.72
N HIS A 7 -11.15 1.95 -8.28
CA HIS A 7 -9.89 1.81 -9.01
C HIS A 7 -10.16 1.79 -10.52
N VAL A 8 -9.63 2.79 -11.23
CA VAL A 8 -9.70 2.83 -12.70
C VAL A 8 -8.60 1.94 -13.27
N ARG A 9 -8.96 1.08 -14.23
CA ARG A 9 -8.01 0.23 -14.94
C ARG A 9 -7.96 0.63 -16.42
N LEU A 10 -6.81 1.12 -16.85
CA LEU A 10 -6.55 1.39 -18.26
C LEU A 10 -6.25 0.06 -18.97
N THR A 11 -6.88 -0.18 -20.12
CA THR A 11 -6.70 -1.39 -20.93
C THR A 11 -6.64 -1.01 -22.41
N ALA A 12 -6.01 -1.85 -23.23
CA ALA A 12 -5.91 -1.65 -24.68
C ALA A 12 -5.35 -0.27 -25.09
N LEU A 13 -4.31 0.19 -24.41
CA LEU A 13 -3.59 1.40 -24.82
C LEU A 13 -2.91 1.17 -26.19
N PRO A 14 -2.72 2.22 -27.00
CA PRO A 14 -1.93 2.12 -28.21
C PRO A 14 -0.48 1.76 -27.87
N GLN A 15 0.22 1.03 -28.76
CA GLN A 15 1.62 0.63 -28.59
C GLN A 15 2.57 1.84 -28.62
N LEU A 16 2.63 2.56 -27.51
CA LEU A 16 3.48 3.72 -27.30
C LEU A 16 4.82 3.28 -26.67
N PRO A 17 5.98 3.65 -27.24
CA PRO A 17 7.30 3.30 -26.68
C PRO A 17 7.50 3.80 -25.25
N GLU A 18 6.78 4.83 -24.81
CA GLU A 18 6.83 5.36 -23.46
C GLU A 18 6.21 4.40 -22.44
N ILE A 19 5.22 3.61 -22.88
CA ILE A 19 4.42 2.72 -22.05
C ILE A 19 4.87 1.26 -22.24
N TYR A 20 5.06 0.81 -23.48
CA TYR A 20 5.34 -0.58 -23.78
C TYR A 20 6.84 -0.85 -23.65
N ARG A 21 7.18 -1.87 -22.87
CA ARG A 21 8.56 -2.37 -22.74
C ARG A 21 8.66 -3.71 -23.46
N THR A 22 9.67 -3.83 -24.31
CA THR A 22 10.00 -5.06 -25.06
C THR A 22 10.96 -5.97 -24.28
N SER A 23 11.56 -5.46 -23.22
CA SER A 23 12.46 -6.18 -22.33
C SER A 23 12.01 -6.06 -20.87
N LEU A 24 12.66 -6.81 -19.98
CA LEU A 24 12.47 -6.65 -18.54
C LEU A 24 12.69 -5.17 -18.08
N PRO A 25 11.90 -4.69 -17.11
CA PRO A 25 12.01 -3.31 -16.61
C PRO A 25 13.35 -3.07 -15.92
N HIS A 26 13.89 -1.87 -16.15
CA HIS A 26 15.17 -1.40 -15.61
C HIS A 26 14.95 -0.36 -14.50
N CYS A 27 16.01 0.02 -13.77
CA CYS A 27 15.95 1.06 -12.72
C CYS A 27 15.41 2.40 -13.23
N SER A 28 15.56 2.68 -14.54
CA SER A 28 15.02 3.88 -15.19
C SER A 28 13.49 3.89 -15.32
N ASP A 29 12.84 2.74 -15.19
CA ASP A 29 11.38 2.60 -15.27
C ASP A 29 10.69 2.83 -13.91
N VAL A 30 11.47 3.05 -12.84
CA VAL A 30 10.92 3.31 -11.51
C VAL A 30 10.04 4.56 -11.53
N GLY A 31 8.80 4.40 -11.07
CA GLY A 31 7.79 5.47 -11.05
C GLY A 31 7.07 5.70 -12.38
N GLN A 32 7.40 4.96 -13.45
CA GLN A 32 6.72 5.05 -14.74
C GLN A 32 5.56 4.07 -14.85
N PHE A 33 4.53 4.44 -15.62
CA PHE A 33 3.45 3.54 -15.99
C PHE A 33 3.87 2.73 -17.22
N VAL A 34 4.16 1.43 -17.02
CA VAL A 34 4.65 0.54 -18.08
C VAL A 34 3.72 -0.66 -18.33
N CYS A 35 3.71 -1.13 -19.57
CA CYS A 35 3.09 -2.37 -20.02
C CYS A 35 4.21 -3.36 -20.39
N ILE A 36 4.17 -4.54 -19.75
CA ILE A 36 5.13 -5.62 -19.97
C ILE A 36 4.36 -6.83 -20.48
N SER A 37 4.82 -7.42 -21.57
CA SER A 37 4.29 -8.68 -22.10
C SER A 37 5.25 -9.81 -21.75
N GLY A 38 4.71 -10.93 -21.25
CA GLY A 38 5.53 -12.08 -20.90
C GLY A 38 4.71 -13.19 -20.25
N THR A 39 5.35 -14.34 -20.03
CA THR A 39 4.70 -15.49 -19.38
C THR A 39 4.93 -15.46 -17.88
N VAL A 40 3.87 -15.57 -17.09
CA VAL A 40 3.96 -15.69 -15.63
C VAL A 40 4.34 -17.12 -15.27
N ILE A 41 5.55 -17.33 -14.73
CA ILE A 41 6.06 -18.67 -14.41
C ILE A 41 5.84 -19.07 -12.94
N ARG A 42 5.71 -18.08 -12.05
CA ARG A 42 5.54 -18.31 -10.62
C ARG A 42 4.72 -17.20 -9.98
N LYS A 43 3.86 -17.58 -9.04
CA LYS A 43 3.12 -16.70 -8.14
C LYS A 43 3.29 -17.14 -6.69
N THR A 44 3.17 -16.20 -5.77
CA THR A 44 3.10 -16.48 -4.32
C THR A 44 1.65 -16.65 -3.87
N ALA A 45 1.45 -17.15 -2.65
CA ALA A 45 0.12 -17.22 -2.04
C ALA A 45 -0.40 -15.82 -1.69
N CYS A 46 -1.72 -15.62 -1.83
CA CYS A 46 -2.38 -14.37 -1.45
C CYS A 46 -2.09 -14.04 0.03
N LYS A 47 -1.68 -12.80 0.29
CA LYS A 47 -1.51 -12.28 1.65
C LYS A 47 -2.55 -11.20 1.93
N VAL A 48 -3.06 -11.21 3.17
CA VAL A 48 -3.91 -10.16 3.72
C VAL A 48 -2.99 -9.09 4.31
N LEU A 49 -3.04 -7.86 3.78
CA LEU A 49 -2.27 -6.75 4.31
C LEU A 49 -3.19 -5.70 4.91
N GLU A 50 -2.91 -5.31 6.14
CA GLU A 50 -3.57 -4.19 6.78
C GLU A 50 -2.99 -2.88 6.23
N PHE A 51 -3.85 -1.98 5.74
CA PHE A 51 -3.41 -0.69 5.19
C PHE A 51 -3.42 0.43 6.23
N ARG A 52 -4.31 0.38 7.23
CA ARG A 52 -4.52 1.46 8.18
C ARG A 52 -4.75 0.91 9.58
N LYS A 53 -4.10 1.53 10.56
CA LYS A 53 -4.23 1.19 11.98
C LYS A 53 -4.81 2.35 12.77
N LEU A 54 -5.79 2.06 13.62
CA LEU A 54 -6.37 3.04 14.53
C LEU A 54 -5.65 3.02 15.88
N TRP A 55 -5.16 4.18 16.30
CA TRP A 55 -4.43 4.38 17.54
C TRP A 55 -5.21 5.31 18.48
N LYS A 56 -4.96 5.16 19.77
CA LYS A 56 -5.50 6.03 20.82
C LYS A 56 -4.40 6.49 21.76
N CYS A 57 -4.28 7.80 21.96
CA CYS A 57 -3.40 8.35 22.98
C CYS A 57 -3.92 7.97 24.38
N LYS A 58 -3.05 7.49 25.27
CA LYS A 58 -3.44 7.15 26.64
C LYS A 58 -3.75 8.38 27.51
N SER A 59 -3.13 9.53 27.22
CA SER A 59 -3.27 10.75 28.01
C SER A 59 -4.55 11.52 27.68
N CYS A 60 -4.73 11.92 26.42
CA CYS A 60 -5.88 12.73 26.00
C CYS A 60 -7.03 11.92 25.38
N ARG A 61 -6.85 10.61 25.18
CA ARG A 61 -7.82 9.71 24.56
C ARG A 61 -8.15 10.02 23.09
N TYR A 62 -7.43 10.95 22.46
CA TYR A 62 -7.55 11.25 21.03
C TYR A 62 -7.25 10.02 20.17
N GLN A 63 -8.12 9.76 19.18
CA GLN A 63 -8.00 8.66 18.25
C GLN A 63 -7.53 9.17 16.91
N PHE A 64 -6.60 8.46 16.29
CA PHE A 64 -6.01 8.83 15.00
C PHE A 64 -5.57 7.59 14.24
N THR A 65 -5.47 7.70 12.92
CA THR A 65 -5.08 6.58 12.05
C THR A 65 -3.67 6.79 11.51
N ILE A 66 -2.93 5.69 11.37
CA ILE A 66 -1.64 5.65 10.65
C ILE A 66 -1.79 4.69 9.49
N ASP A 67 -1.40 5.14 8.31
CA ASP A 67 -1.41 4.36 7.07
C ASP A 67 -0.07 3.64 6.91
N ALA A 68 -0.12 2.46 6.30
CA ALA A 68 1.05 1.66 6.01
C ALA A 68 1.84 2.30 4.86
N GLU A 69 3.17 2.31 4.99
CA GLU A 69 4.03 2.81 3.93
C GLU A 69 4.24 1.73 2.87
N VAL A 70 3.56 1.89 1.73
CA VAL A 70 3.54 0.91 0.63
C VAL A 70 4.96 0.65 0.10
N GLU A 71 5.75 1.70 -0.09
CA GLU A 71 7.12 1.65 -0.62
C GLU A 71 8.08 0.88 0.29
N LYS A 72 7.85 0.92 1.61
CA LYS A 72 8.63 0.15 2.60
C LYS A 72 8.05 -1.25 2.85
N GLY A 73 7.15 -1.74 2.01
CA GLY A 73 6.57 -3.07 2.16
C GLY A 73 5.43 -3.14 3.19
N TYR A 74 4.60 -2.10 3.26
CA TYR A 74 3.45 -1.99 4.17
C TYR A 74 3.85 -1.99 5.66
N ILE A 75 4.98 -1.34 5.97
CA ILE A 75 5.44 -1.15 7.35
C ILE A 75 4.62 -0.02 8.01
N PHE A 76 4.28 -0.21 9.28
CA PHE A 76 3.64 0.80 10.11
C PHE A 76 4.66 1.41 11.07
N GLU A 77 4.92 2.70 10.92
CA GLU A 77 5.72 3.45 11.89
C GLU A 77 4.90 3.70 13.17
N ARG A 78 5.53 3.51 14.34
CA ARG A 78 4.84 3.75 15.62
C ARG A 78 4.74 5.26 15.88
N PRO A 79 3.58 5.75 16.36
CA PRO A 79 3.47 7.15 16.72
C PRO A 79 4.43 7.51 17.84
N THR A 80 5.16 8.62 17.67
CA THR A 80 6.12 9.14 18.65
C THR A 80 5.55 10.33 19.43
N VAL A 81 4.61 11.08 18.82
CA VAL A 81 3.97 12.28 19.39
C VAL A 81 2.47 12.25 19.12
N CYS A 82 1.67 12.76 20.05
CA CYS A 82 0.22 12.81 19.90
C CYS A 82 -0.18 13.88 18.86
N PRO A 83 -0.91 13.52 17.79
CA PRO A 83 -1.35 14.47 16.77
C PRO A 83 -2.64 15.21 17.15
N ASN A 84 -2.96 15.30 18.45
CA ASN A 84 -4.18 15.96 18.89
C ASN A 84 -4.09 17.48 18.61
N PRO A 85 -5.04 18.07 17.89
CA PRO A 85 -5.08 19.53 17.67
C PRO A 85 -5.24 20.32 18.97
N VAL A 86 -5.84 19.72 20.01
CA VAL A 86 -5.81 20.26 21.36
C VAL A 86 -4.48 19.87 22.00
N TRP A 87 -3.72 20.86 22.47
CA TRP A 87 -2.36 20.69 23.01
C TRP A 87 -2.25 19.43 23.88
N CYS A 88 -1.37 18.51 23.46
CA CYS A 88 -1.11 17.26 24.17
C CYS A 88 0.33 16.81 23.93
N ASN A 89 1.08 16.52 25.00
CA ASN A 89 2.44 16.02 24.92
C ASN A 89 2.54 14.51 25.24
N GLY A 90 1.45 13.77 25.02
CA GLY A 90 1.38 12.34 25.29
C GLY A 90 2.24 11.53 24.31
N LYS A 91 3.07 10.63 24.85
CA LYS A 91 3.95 9.73 24.07
C LYS A 91 3.57 8.25 24.19
N ASN A 92 2.47 7.97 24.90
CA ASN A 92 1.98 6.62 25.14
C ASN A 92 0.69 6.37 24.35
N PHE A 93 0.68 5.30 23.56
CA PHE A 93 -0.40 4.99 22.64
C PHE A 93 -0.87 3.54 22.83
N THR A 94 -2.13 3.29 22.49
CA THR A 94 -2.72 1.95 22.44
C THR A 94 -3.25 1.72 21.04
N LEU A 95 -2.89 0.61 20.43
CA LEU A 95 -3.52 0.17 19.18
C LEU A 95 -4.95 -0.25 19.51
N LEU A 96 -5.93 0.35 18.84
CA LEU A 96 -7.30 -0.12 18.89
C LEU A 96 -7.41 -1.26 17.88
N SER A 97 -7.90 -2.42 18.30
CA SER A 97 -8.09 -3.54 17.39
C SER A 97 -9.07 -3.12 16.29
N THR A 98 -8.57 -3.06 15.07
CA THR A 98 -9.33 -2.87 13.85
C THR A 98 -10.12 -4.14 13.59
N GLY A 99 -11.34 -4.20 14.14
CA GLY A 99 -12.34 -5.16 13.70
C GLY A 99 -12.64 -4.90 12.23
N LYS A 100 -12.04 -5.70 11.34
CA LYS A 100 -12.29 -5.79 9.89
C LYS A 100 -12.62 -4.47 9.19
N GLN A 101 -11.68 -3.85 8.44
CA GLN A 101 -12.12 -3.04 7.28
C GLN A 101 -11.09 -2.56 6.24
N HIS A 102 -9.77 -2.55 6.46
CA HIS A 102 -8.83 -2.09 5.42
C HIS A 102 -7.76 -3.12 5.08
N TYR A 103 -8.21 -4.27 4.59
CA TYR A 103 -7.32 -5.31 4.11
C TYR A 103 -7.26 -5.32 2.59
N MET A 104 -6.05 -5.35 2.02
CA MET A 104 -5.85 -5.63 0.61
C MET A 104 -5.28 -7.04 0.44
N LEU A 105 -5.78 -7.76 -0.56
CA LEU A 105 -5.17 -9.00 -1.02
C LEU A 105 -4.08 -8.64 -2.04
N LEU A 106 -2.82 -8.94 -1.71
CA LEU A 106 -1.71 -8.77 -2.64
C LEU A 106 -1.08 -10.11 -3.01
N ASN A 107 -0.77 -10.25 -4.30
CA ASN A 107 0.13 -11.27 -4.84
C ASN A 107 1.51 -10.64 -4.98
N VAL A 108 2.32 -10.74 -3.95
CA VAL A 108 3.67 -10.16 -3.92
C VAL A 108 4.62 -11.13 -4.62
N GLY A 109 4.99 -10.84 -5.87
CA GLY A 109 6.01 -11.58 -6.62
C GLY A 109 5.45 -12.42 -7.76
N ASN A 110 5.14 -11.75 -8.88
CA ASN A 110 5.05 -12.41 -10.17
C ASN A 110 6.45 -12.39 -10.78
N ILE A 111 6.97 -13.57 -11.13
CA ILE A 111 8.18 -13.68 -11.94
C ILE A 111 7.74 -13.82 -13.39
N PHE A 112 8.22 -12.92 -14.25
CA PHE A 112 7.98 -12.95 -15.69
C PHE A 112 9.22 -13.55 -16.37
N ASN A 113 9.00 -14.36 -17.40
CA ASN A 113 10.06 -14.73 -18.34
C ASN A 113 9.91 -13.92 -19.63
N GLU A 114 11.02 -13.52 -20.23
CA GLU A 114 11.05 -13.05 -21.62
C GLU A 114 10.74 -14.25 -22.54
N SER A 115 9.84 -14.04 -23.49
CA SER A 115 9.44 -15.01 -24.53
C SER A 115 10.05 -14.65 -25.86
#